data_AF-A0A2V5V221-F1
#
_entry.id   AF-A0A2V5V221-F1
#
_cell.length_a   1.000
_cell.length_b   1.000
_cell.length_c   1.000
_cell.angle_alpha   90.00
_cell.angle_beta   90.00
_cell.angle_gamma   90.00
#
_symmetry.space_group_name_H-M   'P 1'
#
loop_
_entity.id
_entity.type
_entity.pdbx_description
1 polymer ?
#
loop_
_entity_poly.entity_id
_entity_poly.type
_entity_poly.pdbx_seq_one_letter_code
_entity_poly.pdbx_strand_id
1 'polypeptide(L)' 'MARNEHSPALAAKIAEMLSTRSEYFVTQPVELRVLREMSEDELKDFAESRGWRVVRRLGGHQIEFYNDASRRAEL' A
#
# COMPACT_ATOMS: atom_id res chain seq x y z
N MET A 1 2.05 10.05 17.95
CA MET A 1 0.90 9.42 17.27
C MET A 1 0.33 10.41 16.26
N ALA A 2 1.01 10.63 15.13
CA ALA A 2 0.47 11.48 14.06
C ALA A 2 -0.65 10.70 13.38
N ARG A 3 -1.89 11.12 13.66
CA ARG A 3 -3.10 10.47 13.18
C ARG A 3 -3.19 10.74 11.69
N ASN A 4 -3.08 9.65 10.93
CA ASN A 4 -2.73 9.57 9.53
C ASN A 4 -3.91 9.98 8.62
N GLU A 5 -4.26 11.26 8.56
CA GLU A 5 -5.39 11.80 7.78
C GLU A 5 -5.24 11.56 6.26
N HIS A 6 -4.02 11.30 5.79
CA HIS A 6 -3.73 10.96 4.39
C HIS A 6 -3.89 9.47 4.05
N SER A 7 -3.97 8.59 5.06
CA SER A 7 -4.08 7.14 4.87
C SER A 7 -5.37 6.68 4.15
N PRO A 8 -6.57 7.22 4.47
CA PRO A 8 -7.79 6.75 3.81
C PRO A 8 -7.84 7.09 2.32
N ALA A 9 -7.43 8.31 1.94
CA ALA A 9 -7.40 8.74 0.54
C ALA A 9 -6.37 7.94 -0.28
N LEU A 10 -5.19 7.71 0.29
CA LEU A 10 -4.16 6.89 -0.34
C LEU A 10 -4.60 5.44 -0.49
N ALA A 11 -5.24 4.87 0.54
CA ALA A 11 -5.81 3.52 0.47
C ALA A 11 -6.87 3.40 -0.62
N ALA A 12 -7.78 4.37 -0.73
CA ALA A 12 -8.82 4.39 -1.77
C ALA A 12 -8.20 4.43 -3.17
N LYS A 13 -7.17 5.27 -3.38
CA LYS A 13 -6.44 5.34 -4.64
C LYS A 13 -5.76 4.01 -4.98
N ILE A 14 -5.06 3.39 -4.02
CA ILE A 14 -4.41 2.09 -4.23
C ILE A 14 -5.45 1.03 -4.60
N ALA A 15 -6.59 1.01 -3.90
CA ALA A 15 -7.68 0.08 -4.16
C ALA A 15 -8.26 0.26 -5.58
N GLU A 16 -8.51 1.49 -6.00
CA GLU A 16 -8.99 1.81 -7.34
C GLU A 16 -8.01 1.32 -8.41
N MET A 17 -6.72 1.59 -8.24
CA MET A 17 -5.69 1.14 -9.18
C MET A 17 -5.60 -0.40 -9.25
N LEU A 18 -5.64 -1.08 -8.10
CA LEU A 18 -5.59 -2.55 -8.03
C LEU A 18 -6.90 -3.25 -8.42
N SER A 19 -8.00 -2.50 -8.56
CA SER A 19 -9.27 -3.04 -9.07
C SER A 19 -9.22 -3.30 -10.58
N THR A 20 -8.35 -2.59 -11.30
CA THR A 20 -8.21 -2.68 -12.76
C THR A 20 -6.87 -3.27 -13.20
N ARG A 21 -5.91 -3.41 -12.28
CA ARG A 21 -4.52 -3.85 -12.56
C ARG A 21 -4.02 -4.80 -11.49
N SER A 22 -3.02 -5.60 -11.83
CA SER A 22 -2.37 -6.51 -10.87
C SER A 22 -1.44 -5.80 -9.90
N GLU A 23 -0.96 -4.59 -10.24
CA GLU A 23 0.06 -3.87 -9.48
C GLU A 23 -0.13 -2.35 -9.53
N TYR A 24 0.36 -1.66 -8.50
CA TYR A 24 0.43 -0.22 -8.40
C TYR A 24 1.77 0.23 -7.78
N PHE A 25 2.49 1.07 -8.51
CA PHE A 25 3.78 1.63 -8.08
C PHE A 25 3.57 3.04 -7.52
N VAL A 26 3.87 3.21 -6.24
CA VAL A 26 3.82 4.53 -5.59
C VAL A 26 5.13 5.26 -5.88
N THR A 27 5.04 6.29 -6.72
CA THR A 27 6.19 7.12 -7.12
C THR A 27 6.04 8.59 -6.71
N GLN A 28 4.83 9.02 -6.34
CA GLN A 28 4.60 10.41 -5.94
C GLN A 28 5.24 10.70 -4.57
N PRO A 29 6.05 11.77 -4.43
CA PRO A 29 6.75 12.06 -3.19
C PRO A 29 5.85 12.22 -1.97
N VAL A 30 4.64 12.77 -2.14
CA VAL A 30 3.66 12.94 -1.05
C VAL A 30 3.12 11.61 -0.56
N GLU A 31 2.79 10.69 -1.47
CA GLU A 31 2.30 9.35 -1.14
C GLU A 31 3.40 8.51 -0.50
N LEU A 32 4.61 8.58 -1.05
CA LEU A 32 5.79 7.93 -0.49
C LEU A 32 6.08 8.42 0.93
N ARG A 33 5.92 9.72 1.23
CA ARG A 33 6.14 10.25 2.58
C ARG A 33 5.21 9.57 3.58
N VAL A 34 3.91 9.51 3.27
CA VAL A 34 2.89 8.87 4.14
C VAL A 34 3.23 7.41 4.40
N LEU A 35 3.61 6.65 3.38
CA LEU A 35 3.94 5.23 3.52
C LEU A 35 5.30 5.00 4.20
N ARG A 36 6.25 5.93 4.09
CA ARG A 36 7.57 5.84 4.74
C ARG A 36 7.51 6.11 6.23
N GLU A 37 6.47 6.81 6.70
CA GLU A 37 6.20 7.01 8.13
C GLU A 37 5.72 5.72 8.82
N MET A 38 5.23 4.75 8.05
CA MET A 38 4.93 3.41 8.54
C MET A 38 6.22 2.60 8.69
N SER A 39 6.32 1.85 9.79
CA SER A 39 7.26 0.75 9.90
C SER A 39 6.99 -0.33 8.85
N GLU A 40 7.93 -1.24 8.65
CA GLU A 40 7.75 -2.33 7.69
C GLU A 40 6.55 -3.22 8.04
N ASP A 41 6.34 -3.50 9.32
CA ASP A 41 5.23 -4.33 9.79
C ASP A 41 3.89 -3.59 9.65
N GLU A 42 3.83 -2.30 10.03
CA GLU A 42 2.62 -1.49 9.81
C GLU A 42 2.24 -1.39 8.33
N LEU A 43 3.23 -1.29 7.43
CA LEU A 43 3.01 -1.25 6.00
C LEU A 43 2.49 -2.59 5.46
N LYS A 44 3.01 -3.71 5.98
CA LYS A 44 2.52 -5.05 5.66
C LYS A 44 1.08 -5.23 6.15
N ASP A 45 0.79 -4.93 7.41
CA ASP A 45 -0.56 -5.02 7.98
C ASP A 45 -1.56 -4.15 7.22
N PHE A 46 -1.14 -2.94 6.82
CA PHE A 46 -1.93 -2.03 5.99
C PHE A 46 -2.32 -2.67 4.65
N ALA A 47 -1.38 -3.35 3.98
CA ALA A 47 -1.64 -4.02 2.71
C ALA A 47 -2.46 -5.31 2.89
N GLU A 48 -2.08 -6.15 3.84
CA GLU A 48 -2.68 -7.47 4.07
C GLU A 48 -4.14 -7.38 4.50
N SER A 49 -4.48 -6.41 5.36
CA SER A 49 -5.88 -6.14 5.77
C SER A 49 -6.82 -5.75 4.61
N ARG A 50 -6.27 -5.54 3.41
CA ARG A 50 -7.00 -5.19 2.18
C ARG A 50 -6.83 -6.22 1.07
N GLY A 51 -6.19 -7.37 1.35
CA GLY A 51 -5.92 -8.42 0.37
C GLY A 51 -4.85 -8.02 -0.64
N TRP A 52 -3.89 -7.20 -0.24
CA TRP A 52 -2.75 -6.79 -1.07
C TRP A 52 -1.45 -7.33 -0.50
N ARG A 53 -0.44 -7.41 -1.37
CA ARG A 53 0.96 -7.57 -0.98
C ARG A 53 1.69 -6.27 -1.20
N VAL A 54 2.69 -5.98 -0.37
CA VAL A 54 3.52 -4.77 -0.49
C VAL A 54 5.00 -5.12 -0.53
N VAL A 55 5.76 -4.38 -1.34
CA VAL A 55 7.21 -4.47 -1.43
C VAL A 55 7.81 -3.07 -1.33
N ARG A 56 8.78 -2.90 -0.43
CA ARG A 56 9.61 -1.69 -0.35
C ARG A 56 10.92 -1.96 -1.08
N ARG A 57 11.19 -1.24 -2.17
CA ARG A 57 12.44 -1.40 -2.91
C ARG A 57 13.62 -0.77 -2.17
N LEU A 58 14.82 -1.23 -2.51
CA LEU A 58 16.08 -0.73 -1.95
C LEU A 58 16.17 0.80 -2.13
N GLY A 59 16.60 1.50 -1.07
CA GLY A 59 16.61 2.97 -1.01
C GLY A 59 15.25 3.60 -0.67
N GLY A 60 14.17 2.81 -0.57
CA GLY A 60 12.85 3.27 -0.11
C GLY A 60 12.18 4.29 -1.04
N HIS A 61 12.71 4.52 -2.24
CA HIS A 61 12.20 5.49 -3.24
C HIS A 61 10.97 4.99 -3.99
N GLN A 62 10.61 3.73 -3.81
CA GLN A 62 9.48 3.12 -4.47
C GLN A 62 8.86 2.10 -3.51
N ILE A 63 7.53 2.14 -3.44
CA ILE A 63 6.71 1.14 -2.74
C ILE A 63 5.72 0.59 -3.76
N GLU A 64 5.61 -0.72 -3.80
CA GLU A 64 4.85 -1.45 -4.82
C GLU A 64 3.76 -2.23 -4.12
N PHE A 65 2.52 -2.08 -4.58
CA PHE A 65 1.39 -2.87 -4.12
C PHE A 65 0.96 -3.84 -5.22
N TYR A 66 0.58 -5.04 -4.82
CA TYR A 66 0.09 -6.09 -5.69
C TYR A 66 -1.25 -6.59 -5.20
N ASN A 67 -2.15 -6.86 -6.15
CA ASN A 67 -3.40 -7.51 -5.85
C ASN A 67 -3.12 -8.98 -5.45
N ASP A 68 -3.36 -9.35 -4.19
CA ASP A 68 -3.21 -10.73 -3.75
C ASP A 68 -4.58 -11.43 -3.78
N ALA A 69 -4.95 -11.86 -4.99
CA ALA A 69 -6.21 -12.56 -5.22
C ALA A 69 -6.35 -13.86 -4.40
N SER A 70 -5.23 -14.45 -3.98
CA SER A 70 -5.18 -15.65 -3.14
C SER A 70 -5.77 -15.41 -1.75
N ARG A 71 -5.71 -14.17 -1.24
CA ARG A 71 -6.28 -13.80 0.06
C ARG A 71 -7.78 -13.49 0.02
N ARG A 72 -8.34 -13.12 -1.14
CA ARG A 72 -9.80 -12.95 -1.30
C ARG A 72 -10.56 -14.27 -1.21
N ALA A 73 -9.89 -15.40 -1.40
CA ALA A 73 -10.51 -16.72 -1.32
C ALA A 73 -10.66 -17.26 0.12
N GLU A 74 -10.18 -16.53 1.14
CA GLU A 74 -10.24 -16.92 2.56
C GLU A 74 -11.38 -16.22 3.35
N LEU A 75 -12.29 -15.50 2.67
CA LEU A 75 -13.44 -14.80 3.29
C LEU A 75 -14.79 -15.45 2.96
#